data_AF-A0A0X3S5N3-F1
#
_entry.id   AF-A0A0X3S5N3-F1
#
_cell.length_a   1.000
_cell.length_b   1.000
_cell.length_c   1.000
_cell.angle_alpha   90.00
_cell.angle_beta   90.00
_cell.angle_gamma   90.00
#
_symmetry.space_group_name_H-M   'P 1'
#
loop_
_entity.id
_entity.type
_entity.pdbx_description
1 polymer ?
#
loop_
_entity_poly.entity_id
_entity_poly.type
_entity_poly.pdbx_seq_one_letter_code
_entity_poly.pdbx_strand_id
1 'polypeptide(L)'
;MLKDTVNSCMEYRILGLAAEAAFFTLLSVPPLLLSLIGLLGYVDAWTGADTIQSLENNLLEASRTVLSDKGVTQIAQPILHDVMKGGRPDVISIGFLFALWSGSRAVNVFIDTITVMYGLDGTRGIVKTRLLAFVLFIVALLIGSVALPLMVAGPDAVVNVVPWSTTVVQVLYWPVVIVLSVVFLTTLYHVSVPVRSPWVEDVPGALVALAMWVLGSFLLRIYLTNTIEGPTIYGSLAAPVAVLLWIGVSAFAVLVGAAVNAAIDRVWPAAATAAARAANERLRQEQAAEYVARATARAEDPEDPDDPDMPSEFPERWSRFLPPEDVTSRLRTQARGPHPSPHGGPHPSPHKGKDQGE
;
A
#
# COMPACT_ATOMS: atom_id res chain seq x y z
N MET A 1 21.37 7.04 4.29
CA MET A 1 20.04 7.16 4.95
C MET A 1 19.02 7.84 4.06
N LEU A 2 18.99 9.18 3.93
CA LEU A 2 18.00 9.88 3.08
C LEU A 2 17.98 9.39 1.62
N LYS A 3 19.16 9.20 1.01
CA LYS A 3 19.30 8.64 -0.35
C LYS A 3 18.79 7.20 -0.46
N ASP A 4 18.99 6.39 0.58
CA ASP A 4 18.56 4.99 0.62
C ASP A 4 17.05 4.87 0.84
N THR A 5 16.46 5.76 1.64
CA THR A 5 15.01 5.89 1.78
C THR A 5 14.38 6.32 0.47
N VAL A 6 14.91 7.35 -0.20
CA VAL A 6 14.41 7.82 -1.50
C VAL A 6 14.53 6.74 -2.58
N ASN A 7 15.66 6.04 -2.65
CA ASN A 7 15.84 4.92 -3.58
C ASN A 7 14.87 3.77 -3.29
N SER A 8 14.69 3.41 -2.01
CA SER A 8 13.68 2.41 -1.62
C SER A 8 12.26 2.86 -2.00
N CYS A 9 11.94 4.15 -1.85
CA CYS A 9 10.63 4.68 -2.24
C CYS A 9 10.35 4.55 -3.74
N MET A 10 11.38 4.76 -4.57
CA MET A 10 11.29 4.59 -6.01
C MET A 10 11.28 3.11 -6.42
N GLU A 11 12.12 2.29 -5.80
CA GLU A 11 12.28 0.87 -6.10
C GLU A 11 11.01 0.06 -5.77
N TYR A 12 10.33 0.39 -4.66
CA TYR A 12 9.07 -0.26 -4.28
C TYR A 12 7.83 0.35 -4.93
N ARG A 13 7.97 1.29 -5.87
CA ARG A 13 6.82 1.99 -6.51
C ARG A 13 5.83 2.51 -5.46
N ILE A 14 6.31 3.11 -4.36
CA ILE A 14 5.48 3.51 -3.21
C ILE A 14 4.29 4.38 -3.64
N LEU A 15 4.49 5.26 -4.63
CA LEU A 15 3.40 6.09 -5.17
C LEU A 15 2.28 5.24 -5.79
N GLY A 16 2.61 4.15 -6.48
CA GLY A 16 1.65 3.22 -7.05
C GLY A 16 0.89 2.44 -5.97
N LEU A 17 1.60 1.98 -4.94
CA LEU A 17 0.99 1.27 -3.80
C LEU A 17 0.11 2.20 -2.95
N ALA A 18 0.54 3.46 -2.76
CA ALA A 18 -0.26 4.49 -2.12
C ALA A 18 -1.54 4.77 -2.91
N ALA A 19 -1.46 4.85 -4.24
CA ALA A 19 -2.62 5.01 -5.11
C ALA A 19 -3.56 3.79 -5.04
N GLU A 20 -3.03 2.57 -4.99
CA GLU A 20 -3.82 1.35 -4.80
C GLU A 20 -4.57 1.39 -3.46
N ALA A 21 -3.88 1.67 -2.36
CA ALA A 21 -4.48 1.79 -1.03
C ALA A 21 -5.55 2.89 -1.00
N ALA A 22 -5.29 4.03 -1.64
CA ALA A 22 -6.23 5.14 -1.70
C ALA A 22 -7.49 4.81 -2.50
N PHE A 23 -7.33 4.14 -3.65
CA PHE A 23 -8.45 3.69 -4.48
C PHE A 23 -9.38 2.75 -3.70
N PHE A 24 -8.82 1.70 -3.07
CA PHE A 24 -9.62 0.74 -2.30
C PHE A 24 -10.22 1.34 -1.03
N THR A 25 -9.54 2.32 -0.41
CA THR A 25 -10.11 3.09 0.71
C THR A 25 -11.30 3.90 0.23
N LEU A 26 -11.16 4.69 -0.85
CA LEU A 26 -12.24 5.52 -1.40
C LEU A 26 -13.46 4.68 -1.79
N LEU A 27 -13.25 3.53 -2.42
CA LEU A 27 -14.34 2.61 -2.78
C LEU A 27 -15.10 2.06 -1.56
N SER A 28 -14.44 1.96 -0.40
CA SER A 28 -15.08 1.46 0.82
C SER A 28 -15.93 2.51 1.54
N VAL A 29 -15.62 3.79 1.39
CA VAL A 29 -16.22 4.86 2.23
C VAL A 29 -17.74 4.98 2.02
N PRO A 30 -18.28 5.18 0.80
CA PRO A 30 -19.72 5.36 0.63
C PRO A 30 -20.56 4.18 1.16
N PRO A 31 -20.27 2.91 0.80
CA PRO A 31 -21.06 1.80 1.31
C PRO A 31 -20.88 1.56 2.81
N LEU A 32 -19.73 1.86 3.42
CA LEU A 32 -19.57 1.82 4.88
C LEU A 32 -20.48 2.84 5.58
N LEU A 33 -20.50 4.07 5.09
CA LEU A 33 -21.32 5.13 5.65
C LEU A 33 -22.81 4.77 5.57
N LEU A 34 -23.26 4.30 4.41
CA LEU A 34 -24.66 3.84 4.22
C LEU A 34 -25.00 2.66 5.14
N SER A 35 -24.08 1.72 5.32
CA SER A 35 -24.30 0.56 6.18
C SER A 35 -24.37 0.92 7.66
N LEU A 36 -23.51 1.85 8.10
CA LEU A 36 -23.53 2.35 9.46
C LEU A 36 -24.86 3.07 9.76
N ILE A 37 -25.37 3.84 8.81
CA ILE A 37 -26.68 4.51 8.92
C ILE A 37 -27.82 3.50 8.91
N GLY A 38 -27.80 2.53 7.99
CA GLY A 38 -28.81 1.47 7.97
C GLY A 38 -28.86 0.70 9.30
N LEU A 39 -27.70 0.43 9.90
CA LEU A 39 -27.60 -0.18 11.22
C LEU A 39 -28.16 0.73 12.32
N LEU A 40 -27.82 2.01 12.32
CA LEU A 40 -28.35 2.99 13.27
C LEU A 40 -29.86 3.20 13.13
N GLY A 41 -30.40 3.23 11.90
CA GLY A 41 -31.83 3.31 11.64
C GLY A 41 -32.60 2.12 12.22
N TYR A 42 -31.99 0.94 12.17
CA TYR A 42 -32.55 -0.26 12.80
C TYR A 42 -32.47 -0.20 14.33
N VAL A 43 -31.36 0.29 14.88
CA VAL A 43 -31.18 0.47 16.34
C VAL A 43 -32.14 1.54 16.87
N ASP A 44 -32.36 2.62 16.15
CA ASP A 44 -33.28 3.68 16.54
C ASP A 44 -34.74 3.23 16.49
N ALA A 45 -35.14 2.48 15.44
CA ALA A 45 -36.46 1.84 15.43
C ALA A 45 -36.71 0.93 16.64
N TRP A 46 -35.63 0.43 17.27
CA TRP A 46 -35.68 -0.37 18.49
C TRP A 46 -35.55 0.44 19.79
N THR A 47 -34.88 1.60 19.76
CA THR A 47 -34.53 2.40 20.96
C THR A 47 -35.28 3.74 21.11
N GLY A 48 -35.88 4.26 20.04
CA GLY A 48 -36.72 5.47 20.03
C GLY A 48 -35.99 6.78 20.29
N ALA A 49 -34.71 6.88 19.91
CA ALA A 49 -33.87 8.04 20.13
C ALA A 49 -33.77 8.89 18.86
N ASP A 50 -34.48 10.03 18.78
CA ASP A 50 -34.55 11.06 17.68
C ASP A 50 -33.19 11.62 17.16
N THR A 51 -32.23 10.75 16.87
CA THR A 51 -30.83 11.04 16.55
C THR A 51 -30.60 10.93 15.04
N ILE A 52 -31.49 10.24 14.33
CA ILE A 52 -31.39 9.98 12.88
C ILE A 52 -31.41 11.28 12.07
N GLN A 53 -32.29 12.23 12.39
CA GLN A 53 -32.50 13.39 11.52
C GLN A 53 -31.32 14.36 11.54
N SER A 54 -30.58 14.42 12.66
CA SER A 54 -29.32 15.16 12.73
C SER A 54 -28.22 14.49 11.91
N LEU A 55 -28.13 13.15 11.95
CA LEU A 55 -27.17 12.37 11.18
C LEU A 55 -27.43 12.46 9.66
N GLU A 56 -28.70 12.41 9.24
CA GLU A 56 -29.10 12.57 7.84
C GLU A 56 -28.67 13.94 7.30
N ASN A 57 -28.98 15.00 8.04
CA ASN A 57 -28.62 16.37 7.65
C ASN A 57 -27.09 16.55 7.56
N ASN A 58 -26.34 16.05 8.54
CA ASN A 58 -24.88 16.11 8.53
C ASN A 58 -24.28 15.35 7.35
N LEU A 59 -24.84 14.20 6.98
CA LEU A 59 -24.33 13.43 5.84
C LEU A 59 -24.74 14.04 4.50
N LEU A 60 -25.95 14.58 4.37
CA LEU A 60 -26.34 15.32 3.18
C LEU A 60 -25.46 16.55 2.99
N GLU A 61 -25.11 17.23 4.08
CA GLU A 61 -24.17 18.34 4.06
C GLU A 61 -22.75 17.89 3.67
N ALA A 62 -22.23 16.80 4.26
CA ALA A 62 -20.97 16.20 3.83
C ALA A 62 -20.99 15.68 2.39
N SER A 63 -22.15 15.22 1.90
CA SER A 63 -22.31 14.79 0.51
C SER A 63 -22.31 16.00 -0.43
N ARG A 64 -22.80 17.17 -0.01
CA ARG A 64 -22.73 18.42 -0.79
C ARG A 64 -21.32 18.97 -0.90
N THR A 65 -20.44 18.67 0.05
CA THR A 65 -19.02 19.05 -0.07
C THR A 65 -18.25 18.12 -1.01
N VAL A 66 -18.73 16.89 -1.23
CA VAL A 66 -18.05 15.86 -2.04
C VAL A 66 -18.71 15.58 -3.39
N LEU A 67 -20.00 15.84 -3.56
CA LEU A 67 -20.74 15.60 -4.80
C LEU A 67 -21.36 16.91 -5.29
N SER A 68 -21.56 17.00 -6.62
CA SER A 68 -22.39 18.08 -7.19
C SER A 68 -23.84 17.96 -6.72
N ASP A 69 -24.55 19.09 -6.67
CA ASP A 69 -25.98 19.16 -6.36
C ASP A 69 -26.83 18.10 -7.08
N LYS A 70 -26.53 17.79 -8.35
CA LYS A 70 -27.21 16.73 -9.09
C LYS A 70 -26.91 15.34 -8.52
N GLY A 71 -25.66 15.06 -8.17
CA GLY A 71 -25.26 13.80 -7.53
C GLY A 71 -25.88 13.65 -6.14
N VAL A 72 -25.99 14.74 -5.38
CA VAL A 72 -26.65 14.71 -4.08
C VAL A 72 -28.15 14.46 -4.23
N THR A 73 -28.84 15.26 -5.04
CA THR A 73 -30.31 15.19 -5.16
C THR A 73 -30.80 13.96 -5.93
N GLN A 74 -30.05 13.46 -6.91
CA GLN A 74 -30.48 12.33 -7.76
C GLN A 74 -29.92 10.98 -7.31
N ILE A 75 -28.84 10.95 -6.53
CA ILE A 75 -28.18 9.69 -6.12
C ILE A 75 -28.12 9.58 -4.59
N ALA A 76 -27.44 10.51 -3.90
CA ALA A 76 -27.20 10.37 -2.46
C ALA A 76 -28.49 10.44 -1.65
N GLN A 77 -29.36 11.42 -1.90
CA GLN A 77 -30.59 11.64 -1.16
C GLN A 77 -31.60 10.49 -1.34
N PRO A 78 -31.89 9.99 -2.56
CA PRO A 78 -32.75 8.81 -2.73
C PRO A 78 -32.20 7.58 -2.04
N ILE A 79 -30.89 7.31 -2.16
CA ILE A 79 -30.26 6.16 -1.51
C ILE A 79 -30.35 6.26 0.01
N LEU A 80 -30.08 7.43 0.59
CA LEU A 80 -30.18 7.64 2.04
C LEU A 80 -31.60 7.45 2.54
N HIS A 81 -32.57 8.01 1.83
CA HIS A 81 -33.99 7.87 2.16
C HIS A 81 -34.48 6.43 2.06
N ASP A 82 -34.05 5.69 1.03
CA ASP A 82 -34.39 4.27 0.85
C ASP A 82 -33.77 3.39 1.94
N VAL A 83 -32.53 3.67 2.34
CA VAL A 83 -31.83 2.97 3.44
C VAL A 83 -32.53 3.22 4.77
N MET A 84 -32.91 4.48 5.05
CA MET A 84 -33.56 4.86 6.31
C MET A 84 -35.00 4.35 6.45
N LYS A 85 -35.75 4.26 5.35
CA LYS A 85 -37.11 3.70 5.36
C LYS A 85 -37.17 2.17 5.42
N GLY A 86 -36.03 1.50 5.62
CA GLY A 86 -35.93 0.05 5.73
C GLY A 86 -36.24 -0.68 4.43
N GLY A 87 -36.16 -0.01 3.27
CA GLY A 87 -36.66 -0.55 2.01
C GLY A 87 -35.85 -1.73 1.46
N ARG A 88 -34.55 -1.85 1.80
CA ARG A 88 -33.61 -2.74 1.09
C ARG A 88 -32.43 -3.26 1.95
N PRO A 89 -32.67 -4.13 2.96
CA PRO A 89 -31.60 -4.71 3.79
C PRO A 89 -30.62 -5.58 2.98
N ASP A 90 -31.06 -6.12 1.85
CA ASP A 90 -30.26 -6.84 0.86
C ASP A 90 -29.15 -5.97 0.27
N VAL A 91 -29.49 -4.75 -0.18
CA VAL A 91 -28.52 -3.82 -0.78
C VAL A 91 -27.54 -3.30 0.26
N ILE A 92 -28.02 -3.00 1.47
CA ILE A 92 -27.17 -2.54 2.58
C ILE A 92 -26.15 -3.63 2.93
N SER A 93 -26.59 -4.88 3.03
CA SER A 93 -25.71 -6.02 3.37
C SER A 93 -24.66 -6.27 2.28
N ILE A 94 -25.06 -6.24 1.01
CA ILE A 94 -24.12 -6.42 -0.12
C ILE A 94 -23.12 -5.26 -0.19
N GLY A 95 -23.60 -4.02 -0.01
CA GLY A 95 -22.76 -2.84 0.06
C GLY A 95 -21.74 -2.95 1.19
N PHE A 96 -22.18 -3.32 2.39
CA PHE A 96 -21.31 -3.52 3.55
C PHE A 96 -20.21 -4.55 3.28
N LEU A 97 -20.56 -5.71 2.71
CA LEU A 97 -19.59 -6.76 2.38
C LEU A 97 -18.57 -6.28 1.34
N PHE A 98 -19.02 -5.57 0.32
CA PHE A 98 -18.14 -4.97 -0.68
C PHE A 98 -17.19 -3.95 -0.04
N ALA A 99 -17.71 -3.11 0.85
CA ALA A 99 -16.94 -2.10 1.55
C ALA A 99 -15.88 -2.73 2.46
N LEU A 100 -16.25 -3.77 3.19
CA LEU A 100 -15.38 -4.52 4.06
C LEU A 100 -14.27 -5.23 3.28
N TRP A 101 -14.60 -5.81 2.13
CA TRP A 101 -13.62 -6.40 1.23
C TRP A 101 -12.65 -5.34 0.66
N SER A 102 -13.17 -4.20 0.21
CA SER A 102 -12.39 -3.09 -0.36
C SER A 102 -11.47 -2.48 0.70
N GLY A 103 -12.01 -2.14 1.87
CA GLY A 103 -11.23 -1.57 2.97
C GLY A 103 -10.17 -2.53 3.51
N SER A 104 -10.51 -3.82 3.69
CA SER A 104 -9.53 -4.86 4.03
C SER A 104 -8.42 -4.97 2.98
N ARG A 105 -8.74 -4.77 1.70
CA ARG A 105 -7.73 -4.75 0.64
C ARG A 105 -6.80 -3.53 0.75
N ALA A 106 -7.31 -2.35 1.07
CA ALA A 106 -6.46 -1.18 1.32
C ALA A 106 -5.48 -1.42 2.49
N VAL A 107 -5.97 -2.00 3.59
CA VAL A 107 -5.11 -2.35 4.74
C VAL A 107 -4.08 -3.42 4.37
N ASN A 108 -4.46 -4.38 3.53
CA ASN A 108 -3.54 -5.41 3.04
C ASN A 108 -2.37 -4.80 2.25
N VAL A 109 -2.61 -3.75 1.45
CA VAL A 109 -1.54 -3.04 0.73
C VAL A 109 -0.51 -2.49 1.73
N PHE A 110 -0.95 -1.85 2.81
CA PHE A 110 -0.03 -1.37 3.84
C PHE A 110 0.77 -2.51 4.48
N ILE A 111 0.09 -3.55 4.97
CA ILE A 111 0.76 -4.68 5.65
C ILE A 111 1.78 -5.35 4.75
N ASP A 112 1.40 -5.66 3.52
CA ASP A 112 2.26 -6.35 2.56
C ASP A 112 3.47 -5.49 2.18
N THR A 113 3.22 -4.21 1.86
CA THR A 113 4.29 -3.26 1.53
C THR A 113 5.28 -3.08 2.68
N ILE A 114 4.79 -2.90 3.91
CA ILE A 114 5.63 -2.78 5.09
C ILE A 114 6.45 -4.07 5.28
N THR A 115 5.83 -5.24 5.16
CA THR A 115 6.51 -6.54 5.30
C THR A 115 7.62 -6.71 4.26
N VAL A 116 7.36 -6.32 3.01
CA VAL A 116 8.32 -6.35 1.90
C VAL A 116 9.47 -5.37 2.15
N MET A 117 9.22 -4.17 2.67
CA MET A 117 10.27 -3.18 2.98
C MET A 117 11.28 -3.71 4.01
N TYR A 118 10.81 -4.50 4.98
CA TYR A 118 11.66 -5.21 5.96
C TYR A 118 12.33 -6.46 5.40
N GLY A 119 12.05 -6.86 4.15
CA GLY A 119 12.60 -8.07 3.51
C GLY A 119 12.03 -9.38 4.07
N LEU A 120 10.83 -9.32 4.64
CA LEU A 120 10.17 -10.44 5.32
C LEU A 120 8.95 -10.96 4.54
N ASP A 121 8.89 -10.71 3.25
CA ASP A 121 7.87 -11.23 2.35
C ASP A 121 7.86 -12.77 2.37
N GLY A 122 6.67 -13.36 2.22
CA GLY A 122 6.49 -14.81 2.26
C GLY A 122 6.47 -15.44 3.66
N THR A 123 6.99 -14.79 4.70
CA THR A 123 7.10 -15.39 6.06
C THR A 123 5.76 -15.72 6.73
N ARG A 124 4.74 -14.87 6.55
CA ARG A 124 3.44 -15.01 7.21
C ARG A 124 2.46 -15.89 6.40
N GLY A 125 2.69 -16.06 5.10
CA GLY A 125 1.77 -16.72 4.17
C GLY A 125 0.53 -15.88 3.84
N ILE A 126 -0.03 -16.07 2.63
CA ILE A 126 -1.08 -15.21 2.06
C ILE A 126 -2.34 -15.16 2.93
N VAL A 127 -2.80 -16.31 3.44
CA VAL A 127 -4.04 -16.42 4.22
C VAL A 127 -3.95 -15.65 5.53
N LYS A 128 -2.84 -15.81 6.27
CA LYS A 128 -2.64 -15.11 7.56
C LYS A 128 -2.48 -13.60 7.35
N THR A 129 -1.78 -13.17 6.30
CA THR A 129 -1.69 -11.75 5.94
C THR A 129 -3.07 -11.17 5.63
N ARG A 130 -3.90 -11.89 4.85
CA ARG A 130 -5.25 -11.44 4.52
C ARG A 130 -6.17 -11.37 5.74
N LEU A 131 -6.10 -12.36 6.62
CA LEU A 131 -6.86 -12.36 7.88
C LEU A 131 -6.44 -11.20 8.78
N LEU A 132 -5.14 -10.93 8.89
CA LEU A 132 -4.63 -9.80 9.65
C LEU A 132 -5.13 -8.45 9.09
N ALA A 133 -5.10 -8.29 7.76
CA ALA A 133 -5.61 -7.10 7.09
C ALA A 133 -7.09 -6.87 7.38
N PHE A 134 -7.89 -7.94 7.36
CA PHE A 134 -9.30 -7.89 7.70
C PHE A 134 -9.52 -7.47 9.16
N VAL A 135 -8.84 -8.10 10.12
CA VAL A 135 -8.97 -7.78 11.55
C VAL A 135 -8.52 -6.35 11.84
N LEU A 136 -7.38 -5.91 11.30
CA LEU A 136 -6.90 -4.54 11.46
C LEU A 136 -7.85 -3.53 10.84
N PHE A 137 -8.49 -3.86 9.72
CA PHE A 137 -9.52 -3.01 9.13
C PHE A 137 -10.75 -2.88 10.03
N ILE A 138 -11.24 -3.98 10.64
CA ILE A 138 -12.35 -3.93 11.60
C ILE A 138 -11.97 -3.08 12.82
N VAL A 139 -10.76 -3.26 13.38
CA VAL A 139 -10.27 -2.46 14.51
C VAL A 139 -10.16 -0.98 14.12
N ALA A 140 -9.63 -0.68 12.93
CA ALA A 140 -9.56 0.69 12.42
C ALA A 140 -10.95 1.30 12.20
N LEU A 141 -11.94 0.51 11.79
CA LEU A 141 -13.34 0.96 11.67
C LEU A 141 -13.92 1.29 13.04
N LEU A 142 -13.73 0.43 14.05
CA LEU A 142 -14.20 0.66 15.42
C LEU A 142 -13.53 1.87 16.09
N ILE A 143 -12.23 2.04 15.89
CA ILE A 143 -11.51 3.23 16.38
C ILE A 143 -11.97 4.47 15.60
N GLY A 144 -12.06 4.36 14.27
CA GLY A 144 -12.44 5.45 13.37
C GLY A 144 -13.87 5.95 13.59
N SER A 145 -14.81 5.07 13.95
CA SER A 145 -16.20 5.47 14.24
C SER A 145 -16.33 6.37 15.47
N VAL A 146 -15.36 6.33 16.39
CA VAL A 146 -15.29 7.23 17.56
C VAL A 146 -14.34 8.39 17.30
N ALA A 147 -13.16 8.11 16.74
CA ALA A 147 -12.09 9.09 16.57
C ALA A 147 -12.40 10.14 15.48
N LEU A 148 -13.00 9.76 14.35
CA LEU A 148 -13.28 10.70 13.26
C LEU A 148 -14.34 11.73 13.65
N PRO A 149 -15.50 11.37 14.24
CA PRO A 149 -16.46 12.37 14.71
C PRO A 149 -15.86 13.28 15.77
N LEU A 150 -15.06 12.74 16.70
CA LEU A 150 -14.36 13.54 17.69
C LEU A 150 -13.41 14.55 17.03
N MET A 151 -12.67 14.10 16.01
CA MET A 151 -11.72 14.92 15.25
C MET A 151 -12.42 16.05 14.48
N VAL A 152 -13.55 15.74 13.83
CA VAL A 152 -14.33 16.67 13.00
C VAL A 152 -15.12 17.66 13.84
N ALA A 153 -15.73 17.20 14.93
CA ALA A 153 -16.53 18.05 15.81
C ALA A 153 -15.67 19.07 16.58
N GLY A 154 -14.36 18.81 16.65
CA GLY A 154 -13.39 19.73 17.24
C GLY A 154 -13.49 19.78 18.77
N PRO A 155 -12.63 20.58 19.42
CA PRO A 155 -12.60 20.66 20.88
C PRO A 155 -13.93 21.18 21.47
N ASP A 156 -14.67 22.00 20.74
CA ASP A 156 -15.92 22.61 21.22
C ASP A 156 -17.05 21.59 21.43
N ALA A 157 -17.09 20.51 20.64
CA ALA A 157 -18.04 19.42 20.85
C ALA A 157 -17.67 18.54 22.05
N VAL A 158 -16.37 18.35 22.32
CA VAL A 158 -15.88 17.58 23.49
C VAL A 158 -16.18 18.30 24.79
N VAL A 159 -16.08 19.63 24.78
CA VAL A 159 -16.42 20.50 25.91
C VAL A 159 -17.89 20.36 26.34
N ASN A 160 -18.80 20.11 25.41
CA ASN A 160 -20.22 19.93 25.73
C ASN A 160 -20.54 18.57 26.40
N VAL A 161 -19.68 17.57 26.22
CA VAL A 161 -19.87 16.22 26.76
C VAL A 161 -19.09 16.01 28.07
N VAL A 162 -17.96 16.70 28.25
CA VAL A 162 -17.13 16.60 29.45
C VAL A 162 -17.25 17.88 30.29
N PRO A 163 -17.85 17.84 31.50
CA PRO A 163 -18.07 19.02 32.35
C PRO A 163 -16.79 19.58 33.02
N TRP A 164 -15.62 19.32 32.45
CA TRP A 164 -14.34 19.87 32.92
C TRP A 164 -14.04 21.23 32.26
N SER A 165 -13.05 21.94 32.80
CA SER A 165 -12.65 23.27 32.31
C SER A 165 -12.44 23.26 30.78
N THR A 166 -13.18 24.13 30.09
CA THR A 166 -13.15 24.31 28.62
C THR A 166 -11.73 24.52 28.09
N THR A 167 -10.91 25.24 28.87
CA THR A 167 -9.50 25.52 28.59
C THR A 167 -8.65 24.25 28.59
N VAL A 168 -8.90 23.32 29.51
CA VAL A 168 -8.13 22.06 29.61
C VAL A 168 -8.40 21.18 28.40
N VAL A 169 -9.66 21.07 27.97
CA VAL A 169 -10.06 20.28 26.81
C VAL A 169 -9.44 20.86 25.52
N GLN A 170 -9.53 22.17 25.31
CA GLN A 170 -8.96 22.82 24.12
C GLN A 170 -7.44 22.65 24.02
N VAL A 171 -6.71 22.73 25.15
CA VAL A 171 -5.25 22.58 25.18
C VAL A 171 -4.82 21.12 25.02
N LEU A 172 -5.50 20.18 25.66
CA LEU A 172 -5.12 18.75 25.60
C LEU A 172 -5.57 18.05 24.32
N TYR A 173 -6.54 18.59 23.59
CA TYR A 173 -7.10 17.96 22.40
C TYR A 173 -6.04 17.63 21.34
N TRP A 174 -5.25 18.62 20.90
CA TRP A 174 -4.24 18.41 19.87
C TRP A 174 -3.10 17.46 20.29
N PRO A 175 -2.51 17.60 21.50
CA PRO A 175 -1.57 16.60 22.02
C PRO A 175 -2.14 15.19 22.06
N VAL A 176 -3.40 15.02 22.50
CA VAL A 176 -4.06 13.71 22.54
C VAL A 176 -4.23 13.15 21.13
N VAL A 177 -4.69 13.95 20.17
CA VAL A 177 -4.81 13.53 18.76
C VAL A 177 -3.46 13.11 18.21
N ILE A 178 -2.39 13.89 18.43
CA ILE A 178 -1.03 13.55 17.97
C ILE A 178 -0.56 12.23 18.59
N VAL A 179 -0.72 12.06 19.91
CA VAL A 179 -0.33 10.82 20.61
C VAL A 179 -1.11 9.64 20.07
N LEU A 180 -2.43 9.76 19.89
CA LEU A 180 -3.26 8.70 19.32
C LEU A 180 -2.86 8.37 17.88
N SER A 181 -2.56 9.37 17.04
CA SER A 181 -2.07 9.15 15.68
C SER A 181 -0.72 8.44 15.66
N VAL A 182 0.22 8.82 16.52
CA VAL A 182 1.52 8.14 16.65
C VAL A 182 1.31 6.70 17.13
N VAL A 183 0.52 6.49 18.18
CA VAL A 183 0.23 5.14 18.68
C VAL A 183 -0.42 4.27 17.61
N PHE A 184 -1.38 4.81 16.85
CA PHE A 184 -2.02 4.11 15.74
C PHE A 184 -1.02 3.72 14.65
N LEU A 185 -0.20 4.66 14.18
CA LEU A 185 0.80 4.42 13.14
C LEU A 185 1.88 3.44 13.59
N THR A 186 2.43 3.63 14.79
CA THR A 186 3.43 2.73 15.37
C THR A 186 2.84 1.32 15.52
N THR A 187 1.59 1.19 15.97
CA THR A 187 0.91 -0.11 16.04
C THR A 187 0.70 -0.74 14.67
N LEU A 188 0.31 0.06 13.66
CA LEU A 188 0.18 -0.41 12.28
C LEU A 188 1.51 -0.98 11.77
N TYR A 189 2.62 -0.26 11.96
CA TYR A 189 3.96 -0.71 11.56
C TYR A 189 4.37 -1.98 12.33
N HIS A 190 4.24 -1.95 13.64
CA HIS A 190 4.63 -3.03 14.52
C HIS A 190 3.89 -4.34 14.21
N VAL A 191 2.57 -4.27 14.00
CA VAL A 191 1.74 -5.45 13.70
C VAL A 191 1.94 -5.93 12.26
N SER A 192 2.27 -5.02 11.33
CA SER A 192 2.55 -5.40 9.95
C SER A 192 3.79 -6.30 9.85
N VAL A 193 4.81 -6.08 10.68
CA VAL A 193 6.02 -6.89 10.70
C VAL A 193 5.75 -8.27 11.35
N PRO A 194 6.12 -9.40 10.70
CA PRO A 194 5.82 -10.75 11.19
C PRO A 194 6.65 -11.20 12.39
N VAL A 195 7.71 -10.47 12.71
CA VAL A 195 8.59 -10.73 13.85
C VAL A 195 8.43 -9.67 14.92
N ARG A 196 8.64 -10.05 16.18
CA ARG A 196 8.50 -9.15 17.32
C ARG A 196 9.81 -8.42 17.55
N SER A 197 9.84 -7.11 17.28
CA SER A 197 10.85 -6.18 17.78
C SER A 197 10.24 -5.27 18.87
N PRO A 198 11.03 -4.50 19.63
CA PRO A 198 10.49 -3.48 20.52
C PRO A 198 9.59 -2.46 19.79
N TRP A 199 8.36 -2.26 20.26
CA TRP A 199 7.38 -1.31 19.67
C TRP A 199 7.92 0.12 19.52
N VAL A 200 8.85 0.53 20.40
CA VAL A 200 9.49 1.85 20.36
C VAL A 200 10.36 2.08 19.12
N GLU A 201 10.84 1.02 18.46
CA GLU A 201 11.63 1.11 17.23
C GLU A 201 10.80 1.64 16.06
N ASP A 202 9.48 1.52 16.12
CA ASP A 202 8.57 1.95 15.05
C ASP A 202 8.10 3.41 15.20
N VAL A 203 8.41 4.07 16.32
CA VAL A 203 8.01 5.46 16.63
C VAL A 203 8.65 6.50 15.69
N PRO A 204 9.94 6.44 15.34
CA PRO A 204 10.57 7.43 14.47
C PRO A 204 9.86 7.57 13.11
N GLY A 205 9.49 6.45 12.48
CA GLY A 205 8.75 6.44 11.22
C GLY A 205 7.33 6.97 11.37
N ALA A 206 6.66 6.75 12.51
CA ALA A 206 5.34 7.33 12.78
C ALA A 206 5.40 8.86 12.86
N LEU A 207 6.45 9.42 13.48
CA LEU A 207 6.68 10.86 13.51
C LEU A 207 6.97 11.42 12.11
N VAL A 208 7.77 10.72 11.30
CA VAL A 208 8.03 11.13 9.91
C VAL A 208 6.76 11.06 9.06
N ALA A 209 5.97 9.99 9.20
CA ALA A 209 4.68 9.88 8.51
C ALA A 209 3.74 11.02 8.90
N LEU A 210 3.64 11.36 10.18
CA LEU A 210 2.80 12.47 10.64
C LEU A 210 3.29 13.81 10.08
N ALA A 211 4.59 14.07 10.09
CA ALA A 211 5.17 15.29 9.52
C ALA A 211 4.93 15.38 8.00
N MET A 212 5.14 14.28 7.27
CA MET A 212 4.88 14.19 5.83
C MET A 212 3.40 14.32 5.49
N TRP A 213 2.52 13.79 6.34
CA TRP A 213 1.08 13.91 6.18
C TRP A 213 0.60 15.35 6.37
N VAL A 214 1.10 16.07 7.39
CA VAL A 214 0.79 17.49 7.61
C VAL A 214 1.29 18.33 6.43
N LEU A 215 2.55 18.13 6.03
CA LEU A 215 3.15 18.84 4.90
C LEU A 215 2.39 18.55 3.60
N GLY A 216 2.12 17.28 3.32
CA GLY A 216 1.38 16.85 2.15
C GLY A 216 -0.04 17.38 2.12
N SER A 217 -0.74 17.38 3.26
CA SER A 217 -2.08 17.96 3.39
C SER A 217 -2.08 19.46 3.15
N PHE A 218 -1.06 20.17 3.66
CA PHE A 218 -0.89 21.60 3.42
C PHE A 218 -0.63 21.92 1.95
N LEU A 219 0.28 21.18 1.30
CA LEU A 219 0.57 21.32 -0.14
C LEU A 219 -0.64 20.98 -1.00
N LEU A 220 -1.35 19.91 -0.66
CA LEU A 220 -2.57 19.51 -1.36
C LEU A 220 -3.64 20.59 -1.21
N ARG A 221 -3.81 21.17 -0.02
CA ARG A 221 -4.73 22.29 0.19
C ARG A 221 -4.42 23.45 -0.77
N ILE A 222 -3.16 23.86 -0.87
CA ILE A 222 -2.74 24.92 -1.81
C ILE A 222 -3.08 24.53 -3.26
N TYR A 223 -2.82 23.29 -3.65
CA TYR A 223 -3.14 22.80 -4.99
C TYR A 223 -4.65 22.86 -5.28
N LEU A 224 -5.48 22.37 -4.35
CA LEU A 224 -6.93 22.33 -4.48
C LEU A 224 -7.53 23.74 -4.48
N THR A 225 -7.08 24.64 -3.61
CA THR A 225 -7.59 26.03 -3.59
C THR A 225 -7.26 26.78 -4.88
N ASN A 226 -6.11 26.50 -5.49
CA ASN A 226 -5.70 27.17 -6.73
C ASN A 226 -6.30 26.55 -8.00
N THR A 227 -6.58 25.25 -7.99
CA THR A 227 -6.97 24.49 -9.20
C THR A 227 -8.46 24.14 -9.21
N ILE A 228 -9.03 23.88 -8.02
CA ILE A 228 -10.39 23.32 -7.87
C ILE A 228 -11.42 24.37 -7.41
N GLU A 229 -11.04 25.39 -6.64
CA GLU A 229 -12.01 26.41 -6.17
C GLU A 229 -12.38 27.47 -7.24
N GLY A 230 -11.92 27.32 -8.49
CA GLY A 230 -12.32 28.15 -9.63
C GLY A 230 -13.48 27.58 -10.48
N PRO A 231 -13.85 28.21 -11.62
CA PRO A 231 -14.73 27.60 -12.62
C PRO A 231 -14.03 26.39 -13.25
N THR A 232 -14.12 25.23 -12.61
CA THR A 232 -13.44 24.03 -13.09
C THR A 232 -14.21 23.39 -14.25
N ILE A 233 -13.48 22.94 -15.27
CA ILE A 233 -14.02 22.03 -16.29
C ILE A 233 -14.39 20.64 -15.71
N TYR A 234 -13.95 20.35 -14.49
CA TYR A 234 -14.14 19.07 -13.81
C TYR A 234 -15.48 18.99 -13.07
N GLY A 235 -16.14 20.12 -12.78
CA GLY A 235 -17.50 20.18 -12.25
C GLY A 235 -17.72 19.25 -11.06
N SER A 236 -18.62 18.28 -11.23
CA SER A 236 -18.99 17.30 -10.20
C SER A 236 -17.90 16.29 -9.81
N LEU A 237 -16.84 16.15 -10.61
CA LEU A 237 -15.74 15.22 -10.34
C LEU A 237 -14.65 15.82 -9.46
N ALA A 238 -14.68 17.14 -9.22
CA ALA A 238 -13.59 17.81 -8.54
C ALA A 238 -13.42 17.35 -7.09
N ALA A 239 -14.53 17.15 -6.38
CA ALA A 239 -14.49 16.81 -4.97
C ALA A 239 -14.17 15.32 -4.68
N PRO A 240 -14.68 14.31 -5.43
CA PRO A 240 -14.19 12.93 -5.28
C PRO A 240 -12.71 12.79 -5.64
N VAL A 241 -12.22 13.56 -6.62
CA VAL A 241 -10.78 13.63 -6.95
C VAL A 241 -9.99 14.24 -5.80
N ALA A 242 -10.48 15.33 -5.18
CA ALA A 242 -9.83 15.94 -4.02
C ALA A 242 -9.69 14.94 -2.84
N VAL A 243 -10.76 14.18 -2.54
CA VAL A 243 -10.74 13.14 -1.51
C VAL A 243 -9.75 12.02 -1.88
N LEU A 244 -9.76 11.54 -3.13
CA LEU A 244 -8.82 10.53 -3.61
C LEU A 244 -7.36 10.98 -3.43
N LEU A 245 -7.06 12.22 -3.81
CA LEU A 245 -5.73 12.81 -3.67
C LEU A 245 -5.33 12.93 -2.20
N TRP A 246 -6.25 13.33 -1.32
CA TRP A 246 -5.98 13.45 0.11
C TRP A 246 -5.71 12.09 0.77
N ILE A 247 -6.51 11.07 0.44
CA ILE A 247 -6.24 9.71 0.88
C ILE A 247 -4.91 9.21 0.29
N GLY A 248 -4.61 9.51 -0.98
CA GLY A 248 -3.35 9.18 -1.64
C GLY A 248 -2.13 9.77 -0.95
N VAL A 249 -2.17 11.06 -0.62
CA VAL A 249 -1.13 11.74 0.16
C VAL A 249 -0.98 11.11 1.54
N SER A 250 -2.10 10.74 2.18
CA SER A 250 -2.09 10.07 3.47
C SER A 250 -1.44 8.68 3.40
N ALA A 251 -1.84 7.86 2.44
CA ALA A 251 -1.24 6.55 2.21
C ALA A 251 0.25 6.66 1.89
N PHE A 252 0.64 7.64 1.07
CA PHE A 252 2.04 7.91 0.75
C PHE A 252 2.84 8.28 2.00
N ALA A 253 2.34 9.18 2.84
CA ALA A 253 3.01 9.59 4.07
C ALA A 253 3.23 8.39 5.02
N VAL A 254 2.21 7.52 5.17
CA VAL A 254 2.31 6.29 5.98
C VAL A 254 3.38 5.34 5.44
N LEU A 255 3.42 5.13 4.12
CA LEU A 255 4.42 4.24 3.50
C LEU A 255 5.84 4.82 3.56
N VAL A 256 6.00 6.14 3.48
CA VAL A 256 7.30 6.81 3.69
C VAL A 256 7.78 6.61 5.13
N GLY A 257 6.89 6.76 6.13
CA GLY A 257 7.23 6.47 7.52
C GLY A 257 7.67 5.03 7.74
N ALA A 258 6.97 4.07 7.13
CA ALA A 258 7.37 2.66 7.14
C ALA A 258 8.74 2.42 6.49
N ALA A 259 9.00 3.06 5.34
CA ALA A 259 10.28 2.97 4.66
C ALA A 259 11.43 3.52 5.51
N VAL A 260 11.18 4.58 6.31
CA VAL A 260 12.15 5.11 7.28
C VAL A 260 12.42 4.08 8.38
N ASN A 261 11.40 3.47 8.98
CA ASN A 261 11.61 2.43 9.99
C ASN A 261 12.39 1.23 9.43
N ALA A 262 12.04 0.76 8.23
CA ALA A 262 12.77 -0.31 7.56
C ALA A 262 14.23 0.08 7.27
N ALA A 263 14.50 1.34 6.90
CA ALA A 263 15.87 1.82 6.69
C ALA A 263 16.67 1.89 8.00
N ILE A 264 16.03 2.28 9.11
CA ILE A 264 16.63 2.27 10.45
C ILE A 264 16.97 0.83 10.85
N ASP A 265 16.04 -0.11 10.71
CA ASP A 265 16.25 -1.54 10.99
C ASP A 265 17.31 -2.18 10.07
N ARG A 266 17.58 -1.64 8.88
CA ARG A 266 18.70 -2.11 8.04
C ARG A 266 20.07 -1.71 8.61
N VAL A 267 20.18 -0.55 9.26
CA VAL A 267 21.46 -0.05 9.78
C VAL A 267 21.68 -0.47 11.24
N TRP A 268 20.62 -0.48 12.04
CA TRP A 268 20.62 -0.97 13.42
C TRP A 268 19.58 -2.08 13.56
N PRO A 269 19.87 -3.29 13.05
CA PRO A 269 18.90 -4.36 13.02
C PRO A 269 18.60 -4.89 14.41
N ALA A 270 17.31 -5.06 14.70
CA ALA A 270 16.89 -5.87 15.84
C ALA A 270 17.31 -7.33 15.61
N ALA A 271 17.68 -8.04 16.69
CA ALA A 271 18.12 -9.44 16.56
C ALA A 271 17.07 -10.33 15.89
N ALA A 272 15.78 -10.09 16.16
CA ALA A 272 14.66 -10.83 15.58
C ALA A 272 14.49 -10.56 14.08
N THR A 273 14.58 -9.30 13.64
CA THR A 273 14.46 -8.92 12.21
C THR A 273 15.67 -9.39 11.41
N ALA A 274 16.88 -9.29 11.98
CA ALA A 274 18.11 -9.81 11.37
C ALA A 274 18.03 -11.32 11.13
N ALA A 275 17.64 -12.09 12.16
CA ALA A 275 17.56 -13.54 12.08
C ALA A 275 16.51 -14.00 11.05
N ALA A 276 15.34 -13.34 11.02
CA ALA A 276 14.30 -13.67 10.07
C ALA A 276 14.67 -13.30 8.62
N ARG A 277 15.33 -12.17 8.39
CA ARG A 277 15.86 -11.82 7.06
C ARG A 277 16.86 -12.86 6.57
N ALA A 278 17.81 -13.26 7.42
CA ALA A 278 18.80 -14.28 7.08
C ALA A 278 18.16 -15.64 6.77
N ALA A 279 17.11 -16.03 7.51
CA ALA A 279 16.36 -17.25 7.21
C ALA A 279 15.64 -17.17 5.86
N ASN A 280 15.01 -16.04 5.56
CA ASN A 280 14.28 -15.83 4.31
C ASN A 280 15.23 -15.83 3.09
N GLU A 281 16.43 -15.25 3.24
CA GLU A 281 17.46 -15.25 2.20
C GLU A 281 17.99 -16.65 1.91
N ARG A 282 18.17 -17.50 2.93
CA ARG A 282 18.52 -18.92 2.74
C ARG A 282 17.46 -19.67 1.94
N LEU A 283 16.19 -19.51 2.28
CA LEU A 283 15.08 -20.13 1.56
C LEU A 283 15.04 -19.69 0.08
N ARG A 284 15.28 -18.41 -0.19
CA ARG A 284 15.37 -17.90 -1.57
C ARG A 284 16.55 -18.49 -2.34
N GLN A 285 17.71 -18.63 -1.69
CA GLN A 285 18.89 -19.24 -2.30
C GLN A 285 18.65 -20.72 -2.63
N GLU A 286 18.00 -21.46 -1.74
CA GLU A 286 17.60 -22.85 -1.96
C GLU A 286 16.64 -22.97 -3.14
N GLN A 287 15.59 -22.13 -3.19
CA GLN A 287 14.63 -22.11 -4.30
C GLN A 287 15.28 -21.73 -5.63
N ALA A 288 16.20 -20.75 -5.63
CA ALA A 288 16.93 -20.36 -6.83
C ALA A 288 17.86 -21.48 -7.31
N ALA A 289 18.55 -22.17 -6.39
CA ALA A 289 19.40 -23.30 -6.71
C ALA A 289 18.59 -24.48 -7.28
N GLU A 290 17.41 -24.76 -6.70
CA GLU A 290 16.49 -25.78 -7.20
C GLU A 290 15.95 -25.42 -8.60
N TYR A 291 15.57 -24.16 -8.82
CA TYR A 291 15.12 -23.69 -10.13
C TYR A 291 16.23 -23.81 -11.18
N VAL A 292 17.46 -23.39 -10.86
CA VAL A 292 18.60 -23.52 -11.76
C VAL A 292 18.90 -24.99 -12.04
N ALA A 293 18.89 -25.86 -11.02
CA ALA A 293 19.11 -27.30 -11.19
C ALA A 293 18.05 -27.95 -12.09
N ARG A 294 16.77 -27.56 -11.94
CA ARG A 294 15.68 -27.99 -12.82
C ARG A 294 15.86 -27.45 -14.24
N ALA A 295 16.24 -26.19 -14.39
CA ALA A 295 16.46 -25.57 -15.70
C ALA A 295 17.67 -26.17 -16.43
N THR A 296 18.75 -26.53 -15.72
CA THR A 296 19.91 -27.21 -16.30
C THR A 296 19.59 -28.65 -16.68
N ALA A 297 18.87 -29.39 -15.82
CA ALA A 297 18.41 -30.74 -16.16
C ALA A 297 17.53 -30.73 -17.42
N ARG A 298 16.62 -29.74 -17.55
CA ARG A 298 15.79 -29.52 -18.75
C ARG A 298 16.59 -29.13 -20.00
N ALA A 299 17.74 -28.46 -19.85
CA ALA A 299 18.61 -28.11 -20.97
C ALA A 299 19.45 -29.30 -21.45
N GLU A 300 19.73 -30.25 -20.55
CA GLU A 300 20.48 -31.47 -20.85
C GLU A 300 19.60 -32.57 -21.47
N ASP A 301 18.29 -32.60 -21.17
CA ASP A 301 17.32 -33.53 -21.76
C ASP A 301 16.03 -32.83 -22.26
N PRO A 302 15.99 -32.37 -23.53
CA PRO A 302 14.88 -31.58 -24.09
C PRO A 302 13.61 -32.38 -24.41
N GLU A 303 13.69 -33.72 -24.44
CA GLU A 303 12.66 -34.63 -24.94
C GLU A 303 12.11 -35.55 -23.84
N ASP A 304 11.83 -35.03 -22.62
CA ASP A 304 11.05 -35.78 -21.62
C ASP A 304 9.54 -35.62 -21.92
N PRO A 305 8.87 -36.62 -22.53
CA PRO A 305 7.47 -36.54 -22.92
C PRO A 305 6.49 -36.61 -21.73
N ASP A 306 6.98 -36.94 -20.52
CA ASP A 306 6.14 -37.16 -19.33
C ASP A 306 6.15 -35.97 -18.35
N ASP A 307 6.65 -34.79 -18.73
CA ASP A 307 6.62 -33.57 -17.90
C ASP A 307 5.18 -33.11 -17.60
N PRO A 308 4.69 -33.25 -16.35
CA PRO A 308 3.32 -32.89 -15.98
C PRO A 308 3.07 -31.37 -15.96
N ASP A 309 4.12 -30.55 -16.00
CA ASP A 309 4.07 -29.09 -15.98
C ASP A 309 4.48 -28.47 -17.33
N MET A 310 4.53 -29.26 -18.43
CA MET A 310 4.68 -28.73 -19.78
C MET A 310 3.58 -27.69 -20.00
N PRO A 311 3.90 -26.39 -20.21
CA PRO A 311 2.89 -25.43 -20.58
C PRO A 311 2.37 -25.90 -21.94
N SER A 312 1.14 -26.41 -21.95
CA SER A 312 0.44 -26.89 -23.14
C SER A 312 0.73 -25.92 -24.27
N GLU A 313 1.49 -26.38 -25.25
CA GLU A 313 1.83 -25.76 -26.53
C GLU A 313 1.44 -24.27 -26.62
N PHE A 314 2.42 -23.38 -26.53
CA PHE A 314 2.21 -22.02 -27.04
C PHE A 314 1.67 -22.14 -28.48
N PRO A 315 0.46 -21.65 -28.79
CA PRO A 315 -0.04 -21.70 -30.15
C PRO A 315 0.94 -20.90 -31.00
N GLU A 316 1.56 -21.52 -32.00
CA GLU A 316 2.57 -20.94 -32.91
C GLU A 316 2.15 -19.58 -33.51
N ARG A 317 0.88 -19.20 -33.37
CA ARG A 317 0.30 -17.92 -33.74
C ARG A 317 0.90 -16.70 -33.03
N TRP A 318 1.42 -16.83 -31.81
CA TRP A 318 1.89 -15.68 -31.01
C TRP A 318 3.37 -15.32 -31.18
N SER A 319 4.20 -16.24 -31.70
CA SER A 319 5.61 -15.96 -32.03
C SER A 319 5.76 -14.92 -33.15
N ARG A 320 4.73 -14.77 -34.00
CA ARG A 320 4.68 -13.80 -35.08
C ARG A 320 4.50 -12.35 -34.63
N PHE A 321 4.14 -12.12 -33.35
CA PHE A 321 3.85 -10.78 -32.81
C PHE A 321 4.94 -10.25 -31.86
N LEU A 322 6.00 -11.02 -31.61
CA LEU A 322 7.14 -10.55 -30.82
C LEU A 322 8.15 -9.84 -31.74
N PRO A 323 8.58 -8.61 -31.41
CA PRO A 323 9.64 -7.95 -32.15
C PRO A 323 10.96 -8.73 -32.02
N PRO A 324 11.74 -8.90 -33.10
CA PRO A 324 12.95 -9.69 -33.10
C PRO A 324 14.10 -8.90 -32.48
N GLU A 325 14.22 -8.90 -31.16
CA GLU A 325 15.43 -8.42 -30.48
C GLU A 325 15.96 -9.49 -29.51
N ASP A 326 16.73 -10.42 -30.07
CA ASP A 326 18.11 -10.72 -29.66
C ASP A 326 18.40 -11.01 -28.18
N VAL A 327 17.54 -11.76 -27.50
CA VAL A 327 17.89 -12.35 -26.19
C VAL A 327 18.89 -13.51 -26.35
N THR A 328 18.81 -14.25 -27.46
CA THR A 328 19.65 -15.42 -27.75
C THR A 328 21.06 -15.08 -28.22
N SER A 329 21.29 -13.90 -28.81
CA SER A 329 22.62 -13.47 -29.28
C SER A 329 23.55 -13.06 -28.13
N ARG A 330 22.97 -12.50 -27.04
CA ARG A 330 23.71 -12.10 -25.82
C ARG A 330 24.26 -13.29 -25.03
N LEU A 331 23.57 -14.43 -25.03
CA LEU A 331 24.03 -15.64 -24.34
C LEU A 331 25.18 -16.34 -25.11
N ARG A 332 25.21 -16.26 -26.45
CA ARG A 332 26.30 -16.83 -27.25
C ARG A 332 27.62 -16.06 -27.14
N THR A 333 27.56 -14.76 -26.87
CA THR A 333 28.78 -13.93 -26.79
C THR A 333 29.56 -14.16 -25.51
N GLN A 334 28.92 -14.63 -24.44
CA GLN A 334 29.58 -14.87 -23.15
C GLN A 334 30.27 -16.25 -23.06
N ALA A 335 29.95 -17.19 -23.95
CA ALA A 335 30.50 -18.55 -23.97
C ALA A 335 31.83 -18.70 -24.77
N ARG A 336 32.35 -17.64 -25.41
CA ARG A 336 33.63 -17.68 -26.14
C ARG A 336 34.69 -16.78 -25.48
N GLY A 337 35.22 -17.23 -24.35
CA GLY A 337 36.54 -16.79 -23.87
C GLY A 337 37.66 -17.66 -24.48
N PRO A 338 38.88 -17.14 -24.71
CA PRO A 338 39.91 -17.87 -25.45
C PRO A 338 40.69 -18.85 -24.55
N HIS A 339 40.71 -20.13 -24.91
CA HIS A 339 41.64 -21.14 -24.37
C HIS A 339 42.89 -21.27 -25.27
N PRO A 340 44.06 -21.62 -24.72
CA PRO A 340 45.35 -21.59 -25.42
C PRO A 340 45.61 -22.87 -26.22
N SER A 341 46.20 -22.75 -27.41
CA SER A 341 46.55 -23.87 -28.28
C SER A 341 47.92 -24.47 -27.94
N PRO A 342 48.10 -25.81 -27.91
CA PRO A 342 49.40 -26.44 -27.73
C PRO A 342 50.03 -26.88 -29.08
N HIS A 343 51.34 -26.66 -29.17
CA HIS A 343 52.38 -27.36 -29.94
C HIS A 343 52.32 -27.50 -31.48
N GLY A 344 53.36 -26.96 -32.12
CA GLY A 344 53.93 -27.42 -33.39
C GLY A 344 55.29 -26.77 -33.66
N GLY A 345 56.39 -27.51 -33.50
CA GLY A 345 57.72 -27.18 -34.06
C GLY A 345 58.20 -28.34 -34.94
N PRO A 346 59.46 -28.39 -35.41
CA PRO A 346 60.43 -27.33 -35.71
C PRO A 346 60.98 -27.43 -37.16
N HIS A 347 61.60 -26.38 -37.71
CA HIS A 347 62.67 -26.56 -38.70
C HIS A 347 63.59 -25.32 -38.80
N PRO A 348 64.92 -25.50 -38.86
CA PRO A 348 65.89 -24.40 -38.93
C PRO A 348 66.43 -24.19 -40.34
N SER A 349 66.88 -22.96 -40.65
CA SER A 349 68.16 -22.67 -41.35
C SER A 349 68.26 -21.19 -41.81
N PRO A 350 69.49 -20.69 -42.08
CA PRO A 350 69.93 -19.35 -41.67
C PRO A 350 70.22 -18.41 -42.84
N HIS A 351 70.33 -17.10 -42.59
CA HIS A 351 71.28 -16.26 -43.34
C HIS A 351 71.57 -14.88 -42.67
N LYS A 352 72.88 -14.62 -42.52
CA LYS A 352 73.67 -13.34 -42.50
C LYS A 352 72.86 -12.05 -42.79
N GLY A 353 73.11 -10.89 -42.19
CA GLY A 353 74.30 -10.32 -41.56
C GLY A 353 74.49 -8.87 -42.05
N LYS A 354 75.14 -8.01 -41.23
CA LYS A 354 75.54 -6.58 -41.43
C LYS A 354 74.44 -5.54 -41.16
N ASP A 355 74.69 -4.36 -40.57
CA ASP A 355 75.90 -3.66 -40.08
C ASP A 355 75.44 -2.40 -39.27
N GLN A 356 76.41 -1.76 -38.57
CA GLN A 356 76.42 -0.43 -37.90
C GLN A 356 75.84 -0.37 -36.46
N GLY A 357 76.57 -0.07 -35.36
CA GLY A 357 77.80 0.71 -35.13
C GLY A 357 77.52 2.21 -35.31
N GLU A 358 77.62 3.14 -34.36
CA GLU A 358 78.34 3.29 -33.07
C GLU A 358 77.45 4.03 -32.04
#